data_AF-A0A436CVZ7-F1
#
_entry.id   AF-A0A436CVZ7-F1
#
_cell.length_a   1.000
_cell.length_b   1.000
_cell.length_c   1.000
_cell.angle_alpha   90.00
_cell.angle_beta   90.00
_cell.angle_gamma   90.00
#
_symmetry.space_group_name_H-M   'P 1'
#
loop_
_entity.id
_entity.type
_entity.pdbx_description
1 polymer ?
#
loop_
_entity_poly.entity_id
_entity_poly.type
_entity_poly.pdbx_seq_one_letter_code
_entity_poly.pdbx_strand_id
1 'polypeptide(L)' 'TYGPLSVTDFVKRSSVGYVTSVAYPELALHARRLARYEGFSSHENAVSEIRDRYLAG' A
#
# COMPACT_ATOMS: atom_id res chain seq x y z
N THR A 1 -23.04 -10.35 -7.55
CA THR A 1 -23.55 -10.40 -8.94
C THR A 1 -24.94 -9.76 -8.97
N TYR A 2 -25.03 -8.45 -8.71
CA TYR A 2 -26.28 -7.67 -8.47
C TYR A 2 -26.95 -7.85 -7.11
N GLY A 3 -27.56 -6.76 -6.64
CA GLY A 3 -28.43 -6.65 -5.48
C GLY A 3 -29.56 -5.64 -5.79
N PRO A 4 -30.59 -5.53 -4.93
CA PRO A 4 -31.68 -4.58 -5.15
C PRO A 4 -31.19 -3.13 -5.11
N LEU A 5 -31.86 -2.24 -5.86
CA LEU A 5 -31.55 -0.81 -5.87
C LEU A 5 -31.58 -0.25 -4.44
N SER A 6 -30.47 0.37 -4.04
CA SER A 6 -30.21 0.89 -2.70
C SER A 6 -29.32 2.11 -2.76
N VAL A 7 -29.10 2.75 -1.61
CA VAL A 7 -28.16 3.87 -1.45
C VAL A 7 -26.76 3.50 -1.94
N THR A 8 -26.36 2.24 -1.79
CA THR A 8 -25.05 1.74 -2.23
C THR A 8 -24.80 1.90 -3.74
N ASP A 9 -25.85 1.98 -4.56
CA ASP A 9 -25.72 2.19 -6.01
C ASP A 9 -25.36 3.63 -6.38
N PHE A 10 -25.54 4.57 -5.44
CA PHE A 10 -25.26 5.99 -5.63
C PHE A 10 -23.98 6.47 -4.93
N VAL A 11 -23.25 5.56 -4.25
CA VAL A 11 -22.02 5.89 -3.54
C VAL A 11 -20.87 4.98 -3.96
N LYS A 12 -19.64 5.48 -3.80
CA LYS A 12 -18.41 4.69 -3.99
C LYS A 12 -17.80 4.38 -2.62
N ARG A 13 -17.30 3.16 -2.44
CA ARG A 13 -16.51 2.81 -1.26
C ARG A 13 -15.06 3.24 -1.49
N SER A 14 -14.52 4.01 -0.56
CA SER A 14 -13.09 4.31 -0.49
C SER A 14 -12.53 3.77 0.82
N SER A 15 -11.37 3.12 0.77
CA SER A 15 -10.66 2.65 1.97
C SER A 15 -9.59 3.64 2.38
N VAL A 16 -9.29 3.68 3.68
CA VAL A 16 -8.18 4.45 4.25
C VAL A 16 -7.29 3.48 5.02
N GLY A 17 -6.02 3.38 4.60
CA GLY A 17 -4.98 2.66 5.33
C GLY A 17 -4.03 3.65 6.00
N TYR A 18 -3.75 3.45 7.29
CA TYR A 18 -2.79 4.26 8.04
C TYR A 18 -1.75 3.36 8.67
N VAL A 19 -0.47 3.66 8.45
CA VAL A 19 0.67 2.89 8.96
C VAL A 19 1.48 3.79 9.87
N THR A 20 1.71 3.34 11.11
CA THR A 20 2.53 4.07 12.08
C THR A 20 4.02 3.89 11.78
N SER A 21 4.85 4.81 12.26
CA SER A 21 6.31 4.71 12.12
C SER A 21 6.88 3.42 12.73
N VAL A 22 6.31 2.96 13.85
CA VAL A 22 6.75 1.73 14.53
C VAL A 22 6.38 0.47 13.74
N ALA A 23 5.22 0.45 13.07
CA ALA A 23 4.77 -0.69 12.27
C ALA A 23 5.37 -0.72 10.85
N TYR A 24 5.81 0.43 10.33
CA TYR A 24 6.29 0.56 8.96
C TYR A 24 7.45 -0.40 8.60
N PRO A 25 8.48 -0.62 9.44
CA PRO A 25 9.59 -1.51 9.09
C PRO A 25 9.16 -2.95 8.80
N GLU A 26 8.23 -3.49 9.59
CA GLU A 26 7.71 -4.84 9.39
C GLU A 26 6.86 -4.93 8.11
N LEU A 27 6.00 -3.94 7.87
CA LEU A 27 5.20 -3.86 6.65
C LEU A 27 6.08 -3.74 5.40
N ALA A 28 7.09 -2.87 5.44
CA ALA A 28 8.03 -2.65 4.35
C ALA A 28 8.79 -3.95 4.00
N LEU A 29 9.23 -4.71 5.01
CA LEU A 29 9.91 -6.00 4.81
C LEU A 29 9.05 -6.97 3.98
N HIS A 30 7.78 -7.12 4.31
CA HIS A 30 6.89 -8.05 3.60
C HIS A 30 6.46 -7.52 2.23
N ALA A 31 6.06 -6.24 2.15
CA ALA A 31 5.65 -5.62 0.89
C ALA A 31 6.77 -5.65 -0.16
N ARG A 32 8.03 -5.41 0.27
CA ARG A 32 9.20 -5.49 -0.60
C ARG A 32 9.40 -6.88 -1.19
N ARG A 33 9.25 -7.94 -0.39
CA ARG A 33 9.40 -9.33 -0.85
C ARG A 33 8.36 -9.67 -1.92
N LEU A 34 7.11 -9.24 -1.73
CA LEU A 34 6.04 -9.44 -2.70
C LEU A 34 6.33 -8.65 -3.99
N ALA A 35 6.64 -7.36 -3.88
CA ALA A 35 6.95 -6.52 -5.03
C ALA A 35 8.12 -7.05 -5.86
N ARG A 36 9.18 -7.57 -5.20
CA ARG A 36 10.32 -8.19 -5.86
C ARG A 36 9.93 -9.48 -6.59
N TYR A 37 9.11 -10.31 -5.95
CA TYR A 37 8.62 -11.56 -6.54
C TYR A 37 7.73 -11.29 -7.77
N GLU A 38 6.89 -10.25 -7.71
CA GLU A 38 5.99 -9.84 -8.80
C GLU A 38 6.70 -9.04 -9.91
N GLY A 39 7.96 -8.62 -9.70
CA GLY A 39 8.73 -7.83 -10.67
C GLY A 39 8.40 -6.34 -10.67
N PHE A 40 7.73 -5.83 -9.62
CA PHE A 40 7.33 -4.43 -9.50
C PHE A 40 8.43 -3.58 -8.86
N SER A 41 9.48 -3.28 -9.64
CA SER A 41 10.65 -2.52 -9.19
C SER A 41 10.32 -1.18 -8.52
N SER A 42 9.36 -0.40 -9.05
CA SER A 42 8.95 0.86 -8.43
C SER A 42 8.27 0.67 -7.07
N HIS A 43 7.48 -0.39 -6.89
CA HIS A 43 6.85 -0.70 -5.61
C HIS A 43 7.89 -1.20 -4.61
N GLU A 44 8.87 -2.01 -5.06
CA GLU A 44 10.00 -2.42 -4.22
C GLU A 44 10.78 -1.19 -3.73
N ASN A 45 11.13 -0.27 -4.64
CA ASN A 45 11.88 0.94 -4.31
C ASN A 45 11.12 1.89 -3.39
N ALA A 46 9.79 1.93 -3.48
CA ALA A 46 8.95 2.75 -2.62
C ALA A 46 8.99 2.31 -1.15
N VAL A 47 9.39 1.08 -0.84
CA VAL A 47 9.49 0.55 0.53
C VAL A 47 10.89 0.05 0.88
N SER A 48 11.89 0.31 0.04
CA SER A 48 13.28 -0.07 0.29
C SER A 48 14.08 1.04 0.97
N GLU A 49 15.34 0.75 1.27
CA GLU A 49 16.31 1.68 1.84
C GLU A 49 16.56 2.90 0.92
N ILE A 50 16.18 2.81 -0.36
CA ILE A 50 16.21 3.93 -1.31
C ILE A 50 15.31 5.06 -0.84
N ARG A 51 14.11 4.74 -0.32
CA ARG A 51 13.17 5.72 0.23
C ARG A 51 13.80 6.56 1.33
N ASP A 52 14.54 5.92 2.24
CA ASP A 52 15.09 6.59 3.41
C ASP A 52 16.11 7.67 3.01
N ARG A 53 16.87 7.43 1.93
CA ARG A 53 17.78 8.45 1.37
C ARG A 53 17.05 9.70 0.88
N TYR A 54 15.83 9.55 0.37
CA TYR A 54 15.02 10.69 -0.11
C TYR A 54 14.25 11.39 1.01
N LEU A 55 14.01 10.71 2.13
CA LEU A 55 13.28 11.27 3.27
C LEU A 55 14.19 11.84 4.38
N ALA A 56 15.50 11.59 4.32
CA ALA A 56 16.49 12.11 5.28
C ALA A 56 16.88 13.58 5.05
N GLY A 57 16.06 14.35 4.32
CA GLY A 57 16.27 15.79 4.05
C GLY A 57 15.96 16.67 5.25
#